data_AF-A0AAD6RYG9-F1
#
_entry.id   AF-A0AAD6RYG9-F1
#
_cell.length_a   1.000
_cell.length_b   1.000
_cell.length_c   1.000
_cell.angle_alpha   90.00
_cell.angle_beta   90.00
_cell.angle_gamma   90.00
#
_symmetry.space_group_name_H-M   'P 1'
#
loop_
_entity.id
_entity.type
_entity.pdbx_description
1 polymer ?
#
loop_
_entity_poly.entity_id
_entity_poly.type
_entity_poly.pdbx_seq_one_letter_code
_entity_poly.pdbx_strand_id
1 'polypeptide(L)'
;MAFLEQYDFRMTIGGGPGTSGMMNPMMAQGPCLSAENGTTVPNPHRWTEHFNLLALDHPIGVGFSYGTMVNNSRDAAMDSYDFLQKFFRFYPPLSRNKFILSGGSYGGTYVPHIATVIHQQNLAVAAGRGQPGSIRINLESIMVSNPMSVSARRFPFTLCNVPPMYP
;
A
#
# COMPACT_ATOMS: atom_id res chain seq x y z
N MET A 1 17.61 13.86 10.17
CA MET A 1 16.20 14.31 10.07
C MET A 1 15.92 15.10 8.79
N ALA A 2 16.82 15.97 8.32
CA ALA A 2 16.63 16.75 7.07
C ALA A 2 16.29 15.92 5.80
N PHE A 3 16.82 14.70 5.67
CA PHE A 3 16.55 13.83 4.51
C PHE A 3 15.07 13.40 4.39
N LEU A 4 14.39 13.17 5.51
CA LEU A 4 12.99 12.70 5.49
C LEU A 4 12.01 13.80 5.06
N GLU A 5 12.40 15.08 5.17
CA GLU A 5 11.55 16.21 4.80
C GLU A 5 11.71 16.61 3.32
N GLN A 6 12.76 16.14 2.66
CA GLN A 6 13.08 16.53 1.28
C GLN A 6 12.21 15.84 0.23
N TYR A 7 11.73 14.62 0.51
CA TYR A 7 11.08 13.76 -0.47
C TYR A 7 9.70 13.29 -0.01
N ASP A 8 8.77 13.18 -0.97
CA ASP A 8 7.45 12.60 -0.72
C ASP A 8 7.55 11.15 -0.21
N PHE A 9 6.54 10.73 0.53
CA PHE A 9 6.49 9.42 1.16
C PHE A 9 5.71 8.44 0.28
N ARG A 10 6.30 7.28 -0.03
CA ARG A 10 5.65 6.22 -0.81
C ARG A 10 5.61 4.93 -0.02
N MET A 11 4.42 4.37 0.16
CA MET A 11 4.24 3.01 0.67
C MET A 11 3.93 2.06 -0.48
N THR A 12 4.54 0.89 -0.47
CA THR A 12 4.26 -0.20 -1.41
C THR A 12 3.82 -1.44 -0.65
N ILE A 13 2.78 -2.10 -1.16
CA ILE A 13 2.27 -3.37 -0.65
C ILE A 13 2.30 -4.43 -1.74
N GLY A 14 2.35 -5.70 -1.32
CA GLY A 14 2.25 -6.84 -2.23
C GLY A 14 0.84 -7.02 -2.81
N GLY A 15 0.72 -8.03 -3.67
CA GLY A 15 -0.55 -8.51 -4.23
C GLY A 15 -0.93 -9.87 -3.65
N GLY A 16 -1.14 -10.85 -4.52
CA GLY A 16 -1.50 -12.23 -4.18
C GLY A 16 -3.01 -12.49 -4.29
N PRO A 17 -3.79 -12.50 -3.19
CA PRO A 17 -3.46 -12.03 -1.82
C PRO A 17 -2.38 -12.87 -1.12
N GLY A 18 -1.54 -12.23 -0.30
CA GLY A 18 -0.55 -12.93 0.54
C GLY A 18 0.93 -12.76 0.16
N THR A 19 1.25 -11.95 -0.85
CA THR A 19 2.64 -11.72 -1.27
C THR A 19 3.31 -10.67 -0.40
N SER A 20 4.54 -10.92 0.05
CA SER A 20 5.34 -9.94 0.81
C SER A 20 5.49 -8.62 0.06
N GLY A 21 5.27 -7.51 0.76
CA GLY A 21 5.53 -6.17 0.26
C GLY A 21 7.03 -5.93 0.01
N MET A 22 7.92 -6.66 0.69
CA MET A 22 9.37 -6.59 0.48
C MET A 22 9.80 -7.06 -0.92
N MET A 23 8.97 -7.84 -1.61
CA MET A 23 9.24 -8.25 -2.99
C MET A 23 9.42 -7.04 -3.90
N ASN A 24 8.62 -5.99 -3.70
CA ASN A 24 8.64 -4.79 -4.54
C ASN A 24 9.99 -4.04 -4.51
N PRO A 25 10.55 -3.65 -3.34
CA PRO A 25 11.87 -3.03 -3.29
C PRO A 25 12.99 -3.97 -3.73
N MET A 26 12.94 -5.27 -3.39
CA MET A 26 14.01 -6.21 -3.72
C MET A 26 14.08 -6.57 -5.21
N MET A 27 12.98 -6.41 -5.95
CA MET A 27 12.92 -6.75 -7.37
C MET A 27 12.97 -5.54 -8.31
N ALA A 28 12.53 -4.36 -7.88
CA ALA A 28 12.41 -3.22 -8.80
C ALA A 28 12.56 -1.83 -8.17
N GLN A 29 12.05 -1.61 -6.96
CA GLN A 29 11.86 -0.24 -6.44
C GLN A 29 13.00 0.23 -5.52
N GLY A 30 13.70 -0.70 -4.87
CA GLY A 30 14.68 -0.42 -3.83
C GLY A 30 16.07 -0.12 -4.37
N PRO A 31 17.01 0.28 -3.50
CA PRO A 31 18.38 0.63 -3.90
C PRO A 31 19.21 -0.57 -4.35
N CYS A 32 18.84 -1.79 -3.94
CA CYS A 32 19.53 -3.02 -4.29
C CYS A 32 18.52 -4.05 -4.79
N LEU A 33 18.90 -4.80 -5.82
CA LEU A 33 18.13 -5.90 -6.40
C LEU A 33 18.70 -7.24 -5.96
N SER A 34 17.84 -8.24 -5.75
CA SER A 34 18.28 -9.61 -5.51
C SER A 34 19.00 -10.19 -6.73
N ALA A 35 20.17 -10.81 -6.51
CA ALA A 35 20.92 -11.56 -7.52
C ALA A 35 20.77 -13.07 -7.31
N GLU A 36 20.94 -13.86 -8.38
CA GLU A 36 20.75 -15.32 -8.35
C GLU A 36 21.69 -16.03 -7.35
N ASN A 37 22.86 -15.46 -7.10
CA ASN A 37 23.85 -16.00 -6.16
C ASN A 37 23.53 -15.70 -4.68
N GLY A 38 22.32 -15.21 -4.38
CA GLY A 38 21.90 -14.85 -3.02
C GLY A 38 22.49 -13.53 -2.50
N THR A 39 23.18 -12.75 -3.35
CA THR A 39 23.67 -11.40 -3.01
C THR A 39 22.73 -10.33 -3.54
N THR A 40 23.14 -9.06 -3.45
CA THR A 40 22.39 -7.95 -4.06
C THR A 40 23.30 -7.10 -4.94
N VAL A 41 22.70 -6.51 -5.98
CA VAL A 41 23.37 -5.58 -6.91
C VAL A 41 22.71 -4.21 -6.87
N PRO A 42 23.46 -3.10 -7.09
CA PRO A 42 22.87 -1.77 -7.12
C PRO A 42 21.77 -1.62 -8.18
N ASN A 43 20.69 -0.92 -7.82
CA ASN A 43 19.62 -0.57 -8.75
C ASN A 43 19.82 0.87 -9.28
N PRO A 44 20.15 1.05 -10.57
CA PRO A 44 20.28 2.37 -11.17
C PRO A 44 18.95 3.11 -11.35
N HIS A 45 17.80 2.41 -11.22
CA HIS A 45 16.45 2.96 -11.39
C HIS A 45 15.63 2.93 -10.10
N ARG A 46 16.31 3.05 -8.95
CA ARG A 46 15.70 2.98 -7.62
C ARG A 46 14.77 4.16 -7.37
N TRP A 47 13.60 3.87 -6.81
CA TRP A 47 12.62 4.90 -6.45
C TRP A 47 13.08 5.76 -5.27
N THR A 48 14.06 5.28 -4.49
CA THR A 48 14.65 6.00 -3.36
C THR A 48 15.46 7.24 -3.76
N GLU A 49 15.67 7.50 -5.06
CA GLU A 49 16.20 8.79 -5.55
C GLU A 49 15.16 9.92 -5.50
N HIS A 50 13.86 9.57 -5.40
CA HIS A 50 12.76 10.54 -5.48
C HIS A 50 11.77 10.44 -4.31
N PHE A 51 11.78 9.34 -3.55
CA PHE A 51 10.81 9.09 -2.50
C PHE A 51 11.44 8.46 -1.26
N ASN A 52 10.88 8.77 -0.09
CA ASN A 52 11.01 7.93 1.09
C ASN A 52 10.15 6.68 0.89
N LEU A 53 10.77 5.53 0.61
CA LEU A 53 10.08 4.28 0.28
C LEU A 53 9.89 3.39 1.51
N LEU A 54 8.64 3.04 1.81
CA LEU A 54 8.26 2.03 2.80
C LEU A 54 7.64 0.81 2.10
N ALA A 55 8.17 -0.38 2.37
CA ALA A 55 7.51 -1.62 2.01
C ALA A 55 6.79 -2.19 3.23
N LEU A 56 5.51 -2.52 3.07
CA LEU A 56 4.69 -3.08 4.13
C LEU A 56 4.24 -4.48 3.75
N ASP A 57 4.54 -5.45 4.61
CA ASP A 57 3.94 -6.77 4.58
C ASP A 57 2.50 -6.70 5.11
N HIS A 58 1.56 -6.86 4.19
CA HIS A 58 0.13 -6.69 4.42
C HIS A 58 -0.65 -7.72 3.59
N PRO A 59 -1.72 -8.34 4.14
CA PRO A 59 -2.24 -8.22 5.52
C PRO A 59 -1.39 -8.94 6.58
N ILE A 60 -1.83 -8.94 7.84
CA ILE A 60 -1.25 -9.78 8.90
C ILE A 60 -1.25 -11.25 8.44
N GLY A 61 -0.13 -11.95 8.64
CA GLY A 61 0.14 -13.29 8.11
C GLY A 61 1.03 -13.30 6.86
N VAL A 62 1.31 -12.14 6.26
CA VAL A 62 2.18 -12.00 5.09
C VAL A 62 3.62 -11.74 5.51
N GLY A 63 4.58 -12.44 4.88
CA GLY A 63 6.00 -12.20 5.05
C GLY A 63 6.41 -12.22 6.53
N PHE A 64 6.87 -11.09 7.04
CA PHE A 64 7.29 -10.93 8.44
C PHE A 64 6.21 -10.37 9.36
N SER A 65 5.01 -10.06 8.85
CA SER A 65 3.88 -9.60 9.67
C SER A 65 3.12 -10.79 10.26
N TYR A 66 3.13 -10.95 11.58
CA TYR A 66 2.43 -12.02 12.30
C TYR A 66 1.47 -11.48 13.36
N GLY A 67 0.42 -12.23 13.68
CA GLY A 67 -0.60 -11.84 14.66
C GLY A 67 -1.99 -12.37 14.32
N THR A 68 -3.02 -11.73 14.88
CA THR A 68 -4.42 -12.08 14.60
C THR A 68 -4.80 -11.63 13.20
N MET A 69 -5.15 -12.59 12.35
CA MET A 69 -5.56 -12.32 10.96
C MET A 69 -7.02 -11.90 10.88
N VAL A 70 -7.31 -11.02 9.93
CA VAL A 70 -8.65 -10.67 9.48
C VAL A 70 -8.99 -11.40 8.19
N ASN A 71 -10.27 -11.60 7.91
CA ASN A 71 -10.73 -12.45 6.80
C ASN A 71 -11.24 -11.67 5.58
N ASN A 72 -11.06 -10.34 5.54
CA ASN A 72 -11.52 -9.52 4.42
C ASN A 72 -10.64 -8.27 4.23
N SER A 73 -10.66 -7.73 3.00
CA SER A 73 -9.82 -6.59 2.60
C SER A 73 -10.19 -5.27 3.28
N ARG A 74 -11.42 -5.13 3.79
CA ARG A 74 -11.86 -3.92 4.49
C ARG A 74 -11.24 -3.85 5.87
N ASP A 75 -11.28 -4.94 6.63
CA ASP A 75 -10.68 -5.00 7.95
C ASP A 75 -9.15 -4.95 7.85
N ALA A 76 -8.55 -5.58 6.83
CA ALA A 76 -7.12 -5.48 6.57
C ALA A 76 -6.67 -4.03 6.29
N ALA A 77 -7.53 -3.23 5.65
CA ALA A 77 -7.28 -1.82 5.42
C ALA A 77 -7.30 -1.00 6.73
N MET A 78 -8.10 -1.39 7.72
CA MET A 78 -8.08 -0.78 9.06
C MET A 78 -6.75 -1.06 9.78
N ASP A 79 -6.23 -2.29 9.68
CA ASP A 79 -4.91 -2.62 10.24
C ASP A 79 -3.79 -1.78 9.61
N SER A 80 -3.88 -1.53 8.30
CA SER A 80 -2.92 -0.67 7.59
C SER A 80 -2.99 0.78 8.05
N TYR A 81 -4.20 1.29 8.27
CA TYR A 81 -4.40 2.64 8.82
C TYR A 81 -3.84 2.74 10.25
N ASP A 82 -4.12 1.76 11.10
CA ASP A 82 -3.60 1.72 12.47
C ASP A 82 -2.06 1.65 12.50
N PHE A 83 -1.47 0.83 11.64
CA PHE A 83 -0.02 0.81 11.42
C PHE A 83 0.51 2.20 11.02
N LEU A 84 -0.11 2.88 10.04
CA LEU A 84 0.31 4.21 9.59
C LEU A 84 0.20 5.26 10.70
N GLN A 85 -0.86 5.22 11.52
CA GLN A 85 -1.01 6.11 12.68
C GLN A 85 0.16 5.94 13.67
N LYS A 86 0.56 4.70 13.95
CA LYS A 86 1.71 4.40 14.81
C LYS A 86 3.03 4.78 14.14
N PHE A 87 3.22 4.44 12.87
CA PHE A 87 4.41 4.75 12.09
C PHE A 87 4.69 6.26 12.06
N PHE A 88 3.68 7.08 11.81
CA PHE A 88 3.82 8.53 11.78
C PHE A 88 4.07 9.16 13.16
N ARG A 89 3.76 8.47 14.26
CA ARG A 89 4.19 8.92 15.60
C ARG A 89 5.69 8.72 15.81
N PHE A 90 6.27 7.65 15.26
CA PHE A 90 7.72 7.40 15.30
C PHE A 90 8.50 8.24 14.28
N TYR A 91 7.87 8.57 13.14
CA TYR A 91 8.45 9.40 12.09
C TYR A 91 7.57 10.62 11.76
N PRO A 92 7.41 11.58 12.70
CA PRO A 92 6.52 12.74 12.51
C PRO A 92 6.77 13.57 11.25
N PRO A 93 8.02 13.80 10.78
CA PRO A 93 8.25 14.54 9.54
C PRO A 93 7.55 13.93 8.32
N LEU A 94 7.54 12.60 8.20
CA LEU A 94 6.92 11.90 7.07
C LEU A 94 5.40 12.06 7.01
N SER A 95 4.75 12.35 8.14
CA SER A 95 3.30 12.56 8.18
C SER A 95 2.83 13.82 7.43
N ARG A 96 3.74 14.79 7.25
CA ARG A 96 3.48 16.07 6.58
C ARG A 96 3.68 15.97 5.07
N ASN A 97 4.50 15.02 4.62
CA ASN A 97 4.84 14.84 3.21
C ASN A 97 3.62 14.34 2.42
N LYS A 98 3.62 14.51 1.10
CA LYS A 98 2.59 13.87 0.28
C LYS A 98 2.79 12.36 0.36
N PHE A 99 1.70 11.66 0.64
CA PHE A 99 1.71 10.21 0.75
C PHE A 99 1.15 9.59 -0.53
N ILE A 100 1.93 8.67 -1.11
CA ILE A 100 1.57 7.89 -2.29
C ILE A 100 1.44 6.42 -1.87
N LEU A 101 0.26 5.84 -2.06
CA LEU A 101 0.03 4.42 -1.81
C LEU A 101 0.10 3.62 -3.10
N SER A 102 0.93 2.60 -3.15
CA SER A 102 1.16 1.77 -4.33
C SER A 102 0.96 0.28 -4.09
N GLY A 103 0.51 -0.42 -5.12
CA GLY A 103 0.39 -1.88 -5.11
C GLY A 103 0.12 -2.43 -6.51
N GLY A 104 0.11 -3.75 -6.66
CA GLY A 104 -0.20 -4.40 -7.94
C GLY A 104 -0.90 -5.73 -7.78
N SER A 105 -1.45 -6.28 -8.88
CA SER A 105 -2.27 -7.50 -8.85
C SER A 105 -3.45 -7.34 -7.88
N TYR A 106 -3.57 -8.16 -6.84
CA TYR A 106 -4.59 -8.00 -5.79
C TYR A 106 -4.45 -6.70 -4.98
N GLY A 107 -3.33 -5.98 -5.11
CA GLY A 107 -3.20 -4.58 -4.72
C GLY A 107 -4.26 -3.67 -5.35
N GLY A 108 -4.87 -4.06 -6.47
CA GLY A 108 -6.04 -3.40 -7.04
C GLY A 108 -7.33 -3.51 -6.23
N THR A 109 -7.37 -4.43 -5.26
CA THR A 109 -8.39 -4.49 -4.21
C THR A 109 -7.90 -3.76 -2.96
N TYR A 110 -6.68 -4.05 -2.48
CA TYR A 110 -6.17 -3.47 -1.23
C TYR A 110 -5.99 -1.95 -1.26
N VAL A 111 -5.37 -1.40 -2.30
CA VAL A 111 -5.03 0.03 -2.36
C VAL A 111 -6.29 0.92 -2.27
N PRO A 112 -7.37 0.67 -3.04
CA PRO A 112 -8.62 1.43 -2.87
C PRO A 112 -9.27 1.27 -1.50
N HIS A 113 -9.21 0.08 -0.88
CA HIS A 113 -9.75 -0.12 0.47
C HIS A 113 -8.98 0.70 1.52
N ILE A 114 -7.64 0.67 1.48
CA ILE A 114 -6.79 1.47 2.39
C ILE A 114 -7.01 2.97 2.14
N ALA A 115 -7.05 3.41 0.89
CA ALA A 115 -7.32 4.81 0.55
C ALA A 115 -8.69 5.28 1.07
N THR A 116 -9.72 4.43 0.96
CA THR A 116 -11.06 4.71 1.48
C THR A 116 -11.05 4.85 3.00
N VAL A 117 -10.37 3.94 3.71
CA VAL A 117 -10.22 4.03 5.18
C VAL A 117 -9.52 5.33 5.57
N ILE A 118 -8.38 5.64 4.93
CA ILE A 118 -7.65 6.90 5.20
C ILE A 118 -8.56 8.11 4.99
N HIS A 119 -9.29 8.17 3.87
CA HIS A 119 -10.19 9.27 3.56
C HIS A 119 -11.28 9.43 4.63
N GLN A 120 -11.95 8.35 5.00
CA GLN A 120 -13.01 8.36 6.02
C GLN A 120 -12.48 8.78 7.40
N GLN A 121 -11.30 8.29 7.78
CA GLN A 121 -10.70 8.64 9.06
C GLN A 121 -10.20 10.09 9.08
N ASN A 122 -9.66 10.60 7.98
CA ASN A 122 -9.31 12.02 7.85
C ASN A 122 -10.54 12.92 8.01
N LEU A 123 -11.68 12.56 7.41
CA LEU A 123 -12.95 13.28 7.60
C LEU A 123 -13.43 13.22 9.06
N ALA A 124 -13.30 12.07 9.72
CA ALA A 124 -13.63 11.93 11.13
C ALA A 124 -12.75 12.83 12.02
N VAL A 125 -11.43 12.86 11.77
CA VAL A 125 -10.48 13.74 12.47
C VAL A 125 -10.85 15.21 12.27
N ALA A 126 -11.12 15.64 11.03
CA ALA A 126 -11.53 17.01 10.74
C ALA A 126 -12.84 17.43 11.43
N ALA A 127 -13.76 16.47 11.63
CA ALA A 127 -15.02 16.68 12.33
C ALA A 127 -14.93 16.52 13.86
N GLY A 128 -13.74 16.33 14.44
CA GLY A 128 -13.57 16.08 15.88
C GLY A 128 -14.10 14.72 16.36
N ARG A 129 -14.36 13.78 15.44
CA ARG A 129 -14.87 12.42 15.70
C ARG A 129 -13.80 11.33 15.52
N GLY A 130 -12.57 11.71 15.19
CA GLY A 130 -11.43 10.80 15.10
C GLY A 130 -11.03 10.27 16.48
N GLN A 131 -10.25 9.19 16.51
CA GLN A 131 -9.69 8.72 17.77
C GLN A 131 -8.75 9.79 18.37
N PRO A 132 -8.68 9.91 19.71
CA PRO A 132 -7.77 10.86 20.35
C PRO A 132 -6.33 10.68 19.89
N GLY A 133 -5.70 11.78 19.45
CA GLY A 133 -4.34 11.77 18.94
C GLY A 133 -4.18 11.12 17.56
N SER A 134 -5.27 10.94 16.79
CA SER A 134 -5.18 10.58 15.38
C SER A 134 -4.50 11.68 14.56
N ILE A 135 -3.60 11.27 13.68
CA ILE A 135 -2.87 12.16 12.77
C ILE A 135 -3.58 12.12 11.41
N ARG A 136 -3.88 13.30 10.84
CA ARG A 136 -4.37 13.38 9.46
C ARG A 136 -3.29 12.87 8.52
N ILE A 137 -3.60 11.86 7.72
CA ILE A 137 -2.67 11.29 6.74
C ILE A 137 -2.83 12.04 5.42
N ASN A 138 -1.74 12.62 4.89
CA ASN A 138 -1.77 13.39 3.65
C ASN A 138 -1.71 12.51 2.38
N LEU A 139 -2.67 11.59 2.22
CA LEU A 139 -2.78 10.74 1.03
C LEU A 139 -3.12 11.60 -0.20
N GLU A 140 -2.15 11.71 -1.11
CA GLU A 140 -2.25 12.54 -2.31
C GLU A 140 -2.69 11.72 -3.52
N SER A 141 -2.13 10.52 -3.68
CA SER A 141 -2.40 9.69 -4.86
C SER A 141 -2.26 8.20 -4.56
N ILE A 142 -2.90 7.41 -5.43
CA ILE A 142 -2.75 5.96 -5.46
C ILE A 142 -2.14 5.53 -6.80
N MET A 143 -1.29 4.51 -6.77
CA MET A 143 -0.71 3.88 -7.96
C MET A 143 -1.03 2.39 -7.94
N VAL A 144 -1.70 1.91 -8.98
CA VAL A 144 -2.16 0.53 -9.03
C VAL A 144 -1.69 -0.13 -10.33
N SER A 145 -0.81 -1.12 -10.22
CA SER A 145 -0.20 -1.79 -11.37
C SER A 145 -0.90 -3.13 -11.68
N ASN A 146 -1.31 -3.32 -12.93
CA ASN A 146 -2.01 -4.53 -13.40
C ASN A 146 -3.16 -5.01 -12.47
N PRO A 147 -4.07 -4.11 -12.05
CA PRO A 147 -5.01 -4.33 -10.93
C PRO A 147 -6.05 -5.43 -11.12
N MET A 148 -6.23 -6.27 -10.10
CA MET A 148 -7.46 -7.04 -9.91
C MET A 148 -8.44 -6.21 -9.06
N SER A 149 -9.35 -5.48 -9.73
CA SER A 149 -10.35 -4.63 -9.06
C SER A 149 -11.80 -5.05 -9.34
N VAL A 150 -12.12 -5.47 -10.57
CA VAL A 150 -13.46 -5.92 -10.95
C VAL A 150 -13.37 -7.23 -11.70
N SER A 151 -13.44 -8.36 -10.98
CA SER A 151 -13.28 -9.70 -11.53
C SER A 151 -14.28 -9.99 -12.65
N ALA A 152 -15.53 -9.55 -12.49
CA ALA A 152 -16.58 -9.72 -13.49
C ALA A 152 -16.26 -9.08 -14.85
N ARG A 153 -15.60 -7.92 -14.85
CA ARG A 153 -15.17 -7.24 -16.09
C ARG A 153 -13.89 -7.84 -16.66
N ARG A 154 -13.00 -8.33 -15.79
CA ARG A 154 -11.71 -8.90 -16.19
C ARG A 154 -11.85 -10.32 -16.75
N PHE A 155 -12.84 -11.07 -16.26
CA PHE A 155 -13.13 -12.44 -16.67
C PHE A 155 -14.62 -12.61 -17.00
N PRO A 156 -15.13 -11.91 -18.03
CA PRO A 156 -16.55 -12.01 -18.37
C PRO A 156 -16.92 -13.43 -18.81
N PHE A 157 -16.00 -14.16 -19.44
CA PHE A 157 -16.21 -15.52 -19.91
C PHE A 157 -16.35 -16.57 -18.79
N THR A 158 -16.00 -16.23 -17.55
CA THR A 158 -16.18 -17.14 -16.39
C THR A 158 -17.53 -16.95 -15.69
N LEU A 159 -18.32 -15.96 -16.10
CA LEU A 159 -19.63 -15.70 -15.52
C LEU A 159 -20.69 -16.45 -16.32
N CYS A 160 -21.51 -17.25 -15.64
CA CYS A 160 -22.51 -18.10 -16.28
C CYS A 160 -23.60 -17.33 -17.07
N ASN A 161 -23.73 -16.00 -16.92
CA ASN A 161 -24.80 -15.20 -17.51
C ASN A 161 -24.34 -13.76 -17.84
N VAL A 162 -23.32 -13.56 -18.68
CA VAL A 162 -23.06 -12.22 -19.22
C VAL A 162 -23.82 -12.09 -20.54
N PRO A 163 -24.80 -11.18 -20.66
CA PRO A 163 -25.32 -10.82 -21.98
C PRO A 163 -24.16 -10.33 -22.86
N PRO A 164 -24.22 -10.54 -24.19
CA PRO A 164 -23.15 -10.12 -25.09
C PRO A 164 -22.83 -8.64 -24.86
N MET A 165 -21.56 -8.35 -24.56
CA MET A 165 -21.11 -6.97 -24.40
C MET A 165 -20.92 -6.36 -25.80
N TYR A 166 -21.93 -5.57 -26.19
CA TYR A 166 -22.10 -4.76 -27.42
C TYR A 166 -22.69 -5.45 -28.67
N PRO A 167 -23.49 -4.72 -29.48
CA PRO A 167 -23.87 -5.10 -30.85
C PRO A 167 -22.72 -5.06 -31.84
#